data_AF-A0A0F8WV19-F1
#
_entry.id   AF-A0A0F8WV19-F1
#
_cell.length_a   1.000
_cell.length_b   1.000
_cell.length_c   1.000
_cell.angle_alpha   90.00
_cell.angle_beta   90.00
_cell.angle_gamma   90.00
#
_symmetry.space_group_name_H-M   'P 1'
#
loop_
_entity.id
_entity.type
_entity.pdbx_description
1 polymer ?
#
loop_
_entity_poly.entity_id
_entity_poly.type
_entity_poly.pdbx_seq_one_letter_code
_entity_poly.pdbx_strand_id
1 'polypeptide(L)'
;MIISLAAYFIVMLGIGLYAYKQSTADVSGYMLGGRSLSPAVAALSAGASDMSGWLLMGLPGAMYLFGLSKVWIAIGLVLGAWANYFLVAPRLRVYTEKANDSITIPDYFANRFADNKNILRVISAIVIIVFFTLYTSSGVVAGGKLFENSFQMSYETGLYVTTGVVVLYTLFGGFLAVSLTDFVQGCIMFISLLAVPVATYMMLEQPVMDTLA
;
A
#
# COMPACT_ATOMS: atom_id res chain seq x y z
N MET A 1 -10.42 -7.92 -20.59
CA MET A 1 -9.19 -7.70 -19.78
C MET A 1 -8.47 -6.39 -20.11
N ILE A 2 -8.17 -6.06 -21.39
CA ILE A 2 -7.45 -4.80 -21.70
C ILE A 2 -8.31 -3.58 -21.38
N ILE A 3 -9.59 -3.59 -21.75
CA ILE A 3 -10.53 -2.50 -21.48
C ILE A 3 -10.64 -2.22 -19.97
N SER A 4 -10.74 -3.28 -19.15
CA SER A 4 -10.81 -3.13 -17.68
C SER A 4 -9.52 -2.58 -17.09
N LEU A 5 -8.35 -2.98 -17.61
CA LEU A 5 -7.06 -2.44 -17.17
C LEU A 5 -6.89 -0.96 -17.57
N ALA A 6 -7.26 -0.62 -18.80
CA ALA A 6 -7.23 0.76 -19.28
C ALA A 6 -8.19 1.65 -18.45
N ALA A 7 -9.40 1.17 -18.19
CA ALA A 7 -10.35 1.86 -17.32
C ALA A 7 -9.79 2.05 -15.90
N TYR A 8 -9.15 1.03 -15.33
CA TYR A 8 -8.49 1.13 -14.03
C TYR A 8 -7.42 2.24 -14.01
N PHE A 9 -6.50 2.28 -14.98
CA PHE A 9 -5.49 3.33 -15.03
C PHE A 9 -6.07 4.73 -15.27
N ILE A 10 -7.10 4.85 -16.11
CA ILE A 10 -7.80 6.12 -16.32
C ILE A 10 -8.44 6.62 -15.02
N VAL A 11 -9.06 5.73 -14.25
CA VAL A 11 -9.65 6.09 -12.95
C VAL A 11 -8.55 6.53 -11.97
N MET A 12 -7.43 5.81 -11.89
CA MET A 12 -6.31 6.18 -11.01
C MET A 12 -5.72 7.56 -11.37
N LEU A 13 -5.48 7.81 -12.66
CA LEU A 13 -5.03 9.12 -13.14
C LEU A 13 -6.07 10.21 -12.89
N GLY A 14 -7.36 9.90 -13.08
CA GLY A 14 -8.46 10.82 -12.80
C GLY A 14 -8.53 11.23 -11.32
N ILE A 15 -8.31 10.27 -10.41
CA ILE A 15 -8.19 10.55 -8.97
C ILE A 15 -6.95 11.42 -8.69
N GLY A 16 -5.81 11.12 -9.32
CA GLY A 16 -4.61 11.94 -9.23
C GLY A 16 -4.85 13.40 -9.65
N LEU A 17 -5.53 13.61 -10.78
CA LEU A 17 -5.89 14.93 -11.28
C LEU A 17 -6.89 15.65 -10.37
N TYR A 18 -7.87 14.92 -9.82
CA TYR A 18 -8.81 15.47 -8.84
C TYR A 18 -8.09 15.96 -7.58
N ALA A 19 -7.22 15.12 -7.01
CA ALA A 19 -6.44 15.46 -5.84
C ALA A 19 -5.46 16.61 -6.09
N TYR A 20 -4.82 16.66 -7.26
CA TYR A 20 -3.98 17.79 -7.67
C TYR A 20 -4.75 19.11 -7.66
N LYS A 21 -5.99 19.12 -8.18
CA LYS A 21 -6.85 20.32 -8.16
C LYS A 21 -7.30 20.73 -6.77
N GLN A 22 -7.37 19.78 -5.84
CA GLN A 22 -7.80 20.02 -4.47
C GLN A 22 -6.65 20.38 -3.52
N SER A 23 -5.41 20.01 -3.87
CA SER A 23 -4.22 20.26 -3.05
C SER A 23 -3.84 21.74 -3.02
N THR A 24 -3.47 22.21 -1.84
CA THR A 24 -2.86 23.52 -1.61
C THR A 24 -1.37 23.49 -1.94
N ALA A 25 -0.80 24.63 -2.32
CA ALA A 25 0.61 24.75 -2.73
C ALA A 25 1.64 24.60 -1.58
N ASP A 26 1.20 24.25 -0.36
CA ASP A 26 2.04 24.14 0.82
C ASP A 26 2.42 22.69 1.13
N VAL A 27 3.52 22.51 1.87
CA VAL A 27 4.07 21.18 2.20
C VAL A 27 3.08 20.35 3.02
N SER A 28 2.30 20.97 3.89
CA SER A 28 1.27 20.28 4.67
C SER A 28 0.14 19.75 3.79
N GLY A 29 -0.31 20.54 2.81
CA GLY A 29 -1.25 20.09 1.77
C GLY A 29 -0.75 18.87 1.02
N TYR A 30 0.51 18.91 0.56
CA TYR A 30 1.11 17.80 -0.19
C TYR A 30 1.37 16.56 0.66
N MET A 31 1.89 16.70 1.89
CA MET A 31 2.34 15.59 2.75
C MET A 31 1.24 15.02 3.65
N LEU A 32 0.20 15.79 3.99
CA LEU A 32 -0.86 15.39 4.90
C LEU A 32 -2.27 15.48 4.29
N GLY A 33 -2.40 15.91 3.03
CA GLY A 33 -3.70 16.12 2.39
C GLY A 33 -4.55 17.14 3.16
N GLY A 34 -3.92 18.15 3.77
CA GLY A 34 -4.60 19.17 4.57
C GLY A 34 -5.28 18.66 5.85
N ARG A 35 -4.97 17.43 6.31
CA ARG A 35 -5.61 16.77 7.46
C ARG A 35 -7.14 16.62 7.35
N SER A 36 -7.68 16.69 6.14
CA SER A 36 -9.12 16.64 5.87
C SER A 36 -9.59 15.27 5.37
N LEU A 37 -8.74 14.24 5.45
CA LEU A 37 -9.12 12.89 5.05
C LEU A 37 -10.21 12.34 5.98
N SER A 38 -11.24 11.75 5.38
CA SER A 38 -12.24 11.02 6.15
C SER A 38 -11.60 9.81 6.86
N PRO A 39 -12.08 9.41 8.04
CA PRO A 39 -11.52 8.28 8.78
C PRO A 39 -11.48 6.98 7.96
N ALA A 40 -12.49 6.73 7.13
CA ALA A 40 -12.56 5.54 6.28
C ALA A 40 -11.46 5.53 5.20
N VAL A 41 -11.21 6.68 4.55
CA VAL A 41 -10.16 6.80 3.54
C VAL A 41 -8.78 6.66 4.18
N ALA A 42 -8.55 7.30 5.33
CA ALA A 42 -7.28 7.19 6.04
C ALA A 42 -7.00 5.76 6.53
N ALA A 43 -8.00 5.09 7.12
CA ALA A 43 -7.84 3.72 7.62
C ALA A 43 -7.62 2.71 6.49
N LEU A 44 -8.40 2.79 5.41
CA LEU A 44 -8.26 1.87 4.28
C LEU A 44 -6.98 2.15 3.49
N SER A 45 -6.56 3.42 3.34
CA SER A 45 -5.28 3.75 2.71
C SER A 45 -4.10 3.19 3.50
N ALA A 46 -4.08 3.41 4.82
CA ALA A 46 -3.05 2.84 5.68
C ALA A 46 -3.04 1.30 5.60
N GLY A 47 -4.23 0.68 5.58
CA GLY A 47 -4.37 -0.76 5.42
C GLY A 47 -3.89 -1.28 4.06
N ALA A 48 -4.26 -0.65 2.95
CA ALA A 48 -3.88 -1.07 1.60
C ALA A 48 -2.39 -0.84 1.31
N SER A 49 -1.81 0.24 1.85
CA SER A 49 -0.38 0.51 1.78
C SER A 49 0.46 -0.57 2.48
N ASP A 50 0.01 -1.03 3.66
CA ASP A 50 0.65 -2.11 4.43
C ASP A 50 0.37 -3.49 3.83
N MET A 51 -0.90 -3.74 3.50
CA MET A 51 -1.42 -4.96 2.87
C MET A 51 -1.41 -4.78 1.35
N SER A 52 -0.22 -4.68 0.77
CA SER A 52 -0.03 -4.53 -0.68
C SER A 52 -0.25 -5.85 -1.44
N GLY A 53 0.23 -5.92 -2.68
CA GLY A 53 0.21 -7.15 -3.49
C GLY A 53 0.86 -8.36 -2.81
N TRP A 54 1.66 -8.17 -1.76
CA TRP A 54 2.19 -9.26 -0.94
C TRP A 54 1.06 -10.09 -0.29
N LEU A 55 -0.04 -9.47 0.14
CA LEU A 55 -1.15 -10.19 0.77
C LEU A 55 -1.89 -11.05 -0.25
N LEU A 56 -1.99 -10.61 -1.50
CA LEU A 56 -2.69 -11.33 -2.57
C LEU A 56 -1.84 -12.39 -3.28
N MET A 57 -0.53 -12.19 -3.39
CA MET A 57 0.36 -13.15 -4.06
C MET A 57 1.27 -13.90 -3.09
N GLY A 58 1.81 -13.20 -2.10
CA GLY A 58 2.77 -13.76 -1.14
C GLY A 58 2.14 -14.70 -0.14
N LEU A 59 1.07 -14.28 0.56
CA LEU A 59 0.43 -15.12 1.58
C LEU A 59 -0.22 -16.39 0.98
N PRO A 60 -1.02 -16.32 -0.10
CA PRO A 60 -1.51 -17.52 -0.79
C PRO A 60 -0.38 -18.38 -1.36
N GLY A 61 0.68 -17.78 -1.91
CA GLY A 61 1.84 -18.52 -2.40
C GLY A 61 2.55 -19.29 -1.28
N ALA A 62 2.71 -18.69 -0.11
CA ALA A 62 3.27 -19.36 1.06
C ALA A 62 2.36 -20.49 1.57
N MET A 63 1.04 -20.28 1.57
CA MET A 63 0.08 -21.33 1.92
C MET A 63 0.07 -22.47 0.90
N TYR A 64 0.24 -22.18 -0.39
CA TYR A 64 0.34 -23.21 -1.43
C TYR A 64 1.60 -24.07 -1.25
N LEU A 65 2.73 -23.48 -0.86
CA LEU A 65 3.99 -24.21 -0.68
C LEU A 65 4.10 -24.94 0.68
N PHE A 66 3.56 -24.35 1.75
CA PHE A 66 3.76 -24.83 3.13
C PHE A 66 2.47 -25.29 3.83
N GLY A 67 1.35 -25.30 3.09
CA GLY A 67 0.03 -25.71 3.57
C GLY A 67 -0.64 -24.72 4.53
N LEU A 68 -1.82 -25.13 5.03
CA LEU A 68 -2.63 -24.35 5.97
C LEU A 68 -1.97 -24.10 7.33
N SER A 69 -0.84 -24.76 7.61
CA SER A 69 -0.03 -24.51 8.80
C SER A 69 0.38 -23.04 8.96
N LYS A 70 0.37 -22.25 7.88
CA LYS A 70 0.73 -20.83 7.85
C LYS A 70 -0.41 -19.86 8.15
N VAL A 71 -1.64 -20.34 8.43
CA VAL A 71 -2.78 -19.49 8.79
C VAL A 71 -2.51 -18.58 9.99
N TRP A 72 -1.61 -18.98 10.90
CA TRP A 72 -1.21 -18.14 12.04
C TRP A 72 -0.63 -16.78 11.60
N ILE A 73 -0.07 -16.67 10.38
CA ILE A 73 0.45 -15.40 9.84
C ILE A 73 -0.69 -14.37 9.75
N ALA A 74 -1.86 -14.77 9.24
CA ALA A 74 -3.02 -13.89 9.15
C ALA A 74 -3.50 -13.46 10.54
N ILE A 75 -3.56 -14.39 11.50
CA ILE A 75 -3.94 -14.09 12.89
C ILE A 75 -2.95 -13.09 13.52
N GLY A 76 -1.65 -13.32 13.34
CA GLY A 76 -0.60 -12.46 13.84
C GLY A 76 -0.65 -11.05 13.25
N LEU A 77 -0.96 -10.93 11.95
CA LEU A 77 -1.13 -9.63 11.29
C LEU A 77 -2.34 -8.87 11.81
N VAL A 78 -3.48 -9.54 11.98
CA VAL A 78 -4.68 -8.88 12.53
C VAL A 78 -4.43 -8.39 13.96
N LEU A 79 -3.89 -9.25 14.83
CA LEU A 79 -3.61 -8.89 16.22
C LEU A 79 -2.51 -7.83 16.32
N GLY A 80 -1.46 -7.93 15.50
CA GLY A 80 -0.36 -6.99 15.45
C GLY A 80 -0.79 -5.60 14.97
N ALA A 81 -1.56 -5.55 13.87
CA ALA A 81 -2.13 -4.31 13.36
C ALA A 81 -3.07 -3.67 14.40
N TRP A 82 -3.96 -4.46 15.00
CA TRP A 82 -4.85 -4.00 16.06
C TRP A 82 -4.07 -3.42 17.25
N ALA A 83 -3.08 -4.15 17.77
CA ALA A 83 -2.24 -3.68 18.87
C ALA A 83 -1.46 -2.41 18.51
N ASN A 84 -0.95 -2.31 17.28
CA ASN A 84 -0.26 -1.11 16.80
C ASN A 84 -1.18 0.13 16.81
N TYR A 85 -2.41 -0.02 16.32
CA TYR A 85 -3.40 1.08 16.30
C TYR A 85 -3.85 1.53 17.70
N PHE A 86 -3.91 0.61 18.68
CA PHE A 86 -4.30 0.97 20.05
C PHE A 86 -3.14 1.45 20.92
N LEU A 87 -1.95 0.86 20.78
CA LEU A 87 -0.83 1.09 21.70
C LEU A 87 0.17 2.11 21.18
N VAL A 88 0.46 2.07 19.87
CA VAL A 88 1.56 2.84 19.26
C VAL A 88 1.03 4.10 18.61
N ALA A 89 0.03 4.00 17.73
CA ALA A 89 -0.45 5.13 16.93
C ALA A 89 -0.91 6.35 17.77
N PRO A 90 -1.72 6.20 18.85
CA PRO A 90 -2.18 7.35 19.62
C PRO A 90 -1.04 8.02 20.38
N ARG A 91 -0.13 7.22 20.95
CA ARG A 91 1.06 7.72 21.65
C ARG A 91 1.98 8.46 20.70
N LEU A 92 2.25 7.86 19.55
CA LEU A 92 3.10 8.46 18.52
C LEU A 92 2.53 9.80 18.08
N ARG A 93 1.22 9.91 17.83
CA ARG A 93 0.59 11.19 17.45
C ARG A 93 0.77 12.29 18.51
N VAL A 94 0.56 11.97 19.78
CA VAL A 94 0.77 12.93 20.88
C VAL A 94 2.23 13.39 20.96
N TYR A 95 3.18 12.50 20.72
CA TYR A 95 4.60 12.85 20.75
C TYR A 95 5.06 13.61 19.51
N THR A 96 4.50 13.34 18.32
CA THR A 96 4.85 14.11 17.11
C THR A 96 4.36 15.55 17.22
N GLU A 97 3.18 15.79 17.78
CA GLU A 97 2.65 17.13 18.05
C GLU A 97 3.60 17.92 18.98
N LYS A 98 4.05 17.30 20.08
CA LYS A 98 5.01 17.91 21.01
C LYS A 98 6.40 18.15 20.40
N ALA A 99 6.75 17.40 19.36
CA ALA A 99 8.04 17.47 18.69
C ALA A 99 7.99 18.40 17.46
N ASN A 100 7.44 19.61 17.62
CA ASN A 100 7.23 20.58 16.53
C ASN A 100 6.30 20.07 15.40
N ASP A 101 5.25 19.33 15.76
CA ASP A 101 4.28 18.74 14.82
C ASP A 101 4.96 17.96 13.68
N SER A 102 5.96 17.14 14.03
CA SER A 102 6.74 16.34 13.07
C SER A 102 5.85 15.47 12.20
N ILE A 103 5.98 15.64 10.88
CA ILE A 103 5.20 14.91 9.88
C ILE A 103 5.90 13.63 9.38
N THR A 104 7.21 13.48 9.62
CA THR A 104 7.99 12.29 9.24
C THR A 104 8.64 11.63 10.45
N ILE A 105 8.95 10.33 10.36
CA ILE A 105 9.67 9.60 11.40
C ILE A 105 11.10 10.15 11.62
N PRO A 106 11.90 10.46 10.57
CA PRO A 106 13.20 11.11 10.76
C PRO A 106 13.11 12.46 11.48
N ASP A 107 12.12 13.30 11.14
CA ASP A 107 11.91 14.57 11.82
C ASP A 107 11.46 14.39 13.27
N TYR A 108 10.60 13.40 13.51
CA TYR A 108 10.16 13.06 14.85
C TYR A 108 11.35 12.68 15.73
N PHE A 109 12.24 11.80 15.26
CA PHE A 109 13.43 11.44 16.04
C PHE A 109 14.38 12.62 16.22
N ALA A 110 14.59 13.43 15.18
CA ALA A 110 15.45 14.61 15.28
C ALA A 110 14.96 15.59 16.35
N ASN A 111 13.67 15.92 16.33
CA ASN A 111 13.06 16.86 17.26
C ASN A 111 12.91 16.26 18.67
N ARG A 112 12.52 14.99 18.78
CA ARG A 112 12.29 14.32 20.07
C ARG A 112 13.57 14.13 20.89
N PHE A 113 14.70 13.93 20.21
CA PHE A 113 16.00 13.68 20.84
C PHE A 113 16.95 14.89 20.74
N ALA A 114 16.46 16.05 20.29
CA ALA A 114 17.25 17.27 20.11
C ALA A 114 18.55 17.03 19.30
N ASP A 115 18.41 16.34 18.17
CA ASP A 115 19.52 15.94 17.29
C ASP A 115 20.11 17.14 16.53
N ASN A 116 20.92 17.93 17.22
CA ASN A 116 21.57 19.12 16.66
C ASN A 116 22.54 18.81 15.50
N LYS A 117 22.98 17.54 15.36
CA LYS A 117 23.91 17.10 14.32
C LYS A 117 23.23 16.38 13.16
N ASN A 118 21.90 16.22 13.19
CA ASN A 118 21.10 15.50 12.18
C ASN A 118 21.53 14.02 11.97
N ILE A 119 22.23 13.40 12.92
CA ILE A 119 22.72 12.03 12.76
C ILE A 119 21.55 11.03 12.76
N LEU A 120 20.63 11.17 13.71
CA LEU A 120 19.43 10.31 13.80
C LEU A 120 18.52 10.53 12.60
N ARG A 121 18.38 11.78 12.15
CA ARG A 121 17.61 12.12 10.94
C ARG A 121 18.17 11.39 9.72
N VAL A 122 19.48 11.50 9.47
CA VAL A 122 20.14 10.92 8.30
C VAL A 122 20.11 9.40 8.34
N ILE A 123 20.44 8.77 9.47
CA ILE A 123 20.39 7.30 9.60
C ILE A 123 18.97 6.78 9.35
N SER A 124 17.96 7.41 9.96
CA SER A 124 16.56 7.00 9.78
C SER A 124 16.11 7.15 8.33
N ALA A 125 16.48 8.26 7.69
CA ALA A 125 16.16 8.49 6.28
C ALA A 125 16.82 7.47 5.36
N ILE A 126 18.10 7.13 5.58
CA ILE A 126 18.82 6.11 4.79
C ILE A 126 18.15 4.75 4.93
N VAL A 127 17.83 4.34 6.16
CA VAL A 127 17.14 3.07 6.41
C VAL A 127 15.81 3.04 5.65
N ILE A 128 14.98 4.08 5.79
CA ILE A 128 13.70 4.16 5.07
C ILE A 128 13.91 4.06 3.57
N ILE A 129 14.82 4.86 2.99
CA ILE A 129 15.08 4.87 1.54
C ILE A 129 15.51 3.48 1.05
N VAL A 130 16.44 2.81 1.73
CA VAL A 130 16.94 1.50 1.29
C VAL A 130 15.83 0.45 1.31
N PHE A 131 15.11 0.32 2.42
CA PHE A 131 14.08 -0.72 2.55
C PHE A 131 12.86 -0.43 1.69
N PHE A 132 12.39 0.83 1.61
CA PHE A 132 11.26 1.19 0.76
C PHE A 132 11.59 1.13 -0.73
N THR A 133 12.85 1.34 -1.14
CA THR A 133 13.27 1.16 -2.53
C THR A 133 13.14 -0.30 -2.95
N LEU A 134 13.64 -1.24 -2.13
CA LEU A 134 13.50 -2.67 -2.40
C LEU A 134 12.03 -3.09 -2.42
N TYR A 135 11.25 -2.62 -1.45
CA TYR A 135 9.82 -2.88 -1.39
C TYR A 135 9.08 -2.38 -2.64
N THR A 136 9.28 -1.11 -3.01
CA THR A 136 8.62 -0.50 -4.18
C THR A 136 9.06 -1.16 -5.49
N SER A 137 10.35 -1.52 -5.62
CA SER A 137 10.85 -2.26 -6.77
C SER A 137 10.12 -3.59 -6.98
N SER A 138 9.81 -4.32 -5.90
CA SER A 138 9.04 -5.57 -6.00
C SER A 138 7.63 -5.35 -6.57
N GLY A 139 6.97 -4.23 -6.24
CA GLY A 139 5.66 -3.86 -6.80
C GLY A 139 5.73 -3.53 -8.29
N VAL A 140 6.77 -2.83 -8.72
CA VAL A 140 7.02 -2.52 -10.13
C VAL A 140 7.26 -3.80 -10.95
N VAL A 141 8.05 -4.74 -10.41
CA VAL A 141 8.26 -6.06 -11.02
C VAL A 141 6.96 -6.84 -11.14
N ALA A 142 6.08 -6.78 -10.13
CA ALA A 142 4.76 -7.41 -10.19
C ALA A 142 3.90 -6.83 -11.32
N GLY A 143 3.95 -5.51 -11.54
CA GLY A 143 3.30 -4.85 -12.68
C GLY A 143 3.80 -5.37 -14.03
N GLY A 144 5.12 -5.48 -14.23
CA GLY A 144 5.70 -6.04 -15.44
C GLY A 144 5.26 -7.49 -15.69
N LYS A 145 5.29 -8.34 -14.65
CA LYS A 145 4.84 -9.73 -14.73
C LYS A 145 3.35 -9.86 -15.02
N LEU A 146 2.51 -8.96 -14.50
CA LEU A 146 1.08 -8.97 -14.78
C LEU A 146 0.80 -8.81 -16.28
N PHE A 147 1.53 -7.90 -16.95
CA PHE A 147 1.42 -7.69 -18.39
C PHE A 147 1.92 -8.89 -19.21
N GLU A 148 3.06 -9.44 -18.83
CA GLU A 148 3.64 -10.62 -19.50
C GLU A 148 2.70 -11.82 -19.42
N ASN A 149 2.22 -12.16 -18.22
CA ASN A 149 1.44 -13.37 -18.01
C ASN A 149 -0.03 -13.23 -18.46
N SER A 150 -0.65 -12.07 -18.24
CA SER A 150 -2.10 -11.90 -18.49
C SER A 150 -2.42 -11.35 -19.88
N PHE A 151 -1.49 -10.60 -20.49
CA PHE A 151 -1.72 -9.87 -21.74
C PHE A 151 -0.79 -10.29 -22.86
N GLN A 152 0.18 -11.19 -22.61
CA GLN A 152 1.18 -11.63 -23.59
C GLN A 152 1.96 -10.45 -24.20
N MET A 153 2.12 -9.37 -23.43
CA MET A 153 2.90 -8.18 -23.79
C MET A 153 4.31 -8.26 -23.19
N SER A 154 5.25 -7.45 -23.68
CA SER A 154 6.60 -7.46 -23.10
C SER A 154 6.60 -6.97 -21.64
N TYR A 155 7.39 -7.63 -20.80
CA TYR A 155 7.60 -7.27 -19.40
C TYR A 155 7.96 -5.79 -19.24
N GLU A 156 8.86 -5.27 -20.09
CA GLU A 156 9.28 -3.87 -20.09
C GLU A 156 8.12 -2.91 -20.32
N THR A 157 7.20 -3.24 -21.22
CA THR A 157 6.02 -2.41 -21.49
C THR A 157 5.15 -2.32 -20.24
N GLY A 158 4.87 -3.45 -19.59
CA GLY A 158 4.10 -3.48 -18.34
C GLY A 158 4.76 -2.70 -17.22
N LEU A 159 6.09 -2.83 -17.11
CA LEU A 159 6.90 -2.11 -16.13
C LEU A 159 6.80 -0.60 -16.34
N TYR A 160 7.05 -0.10 -17.56
CA TYR A 160 7.04 1.33 -17.84
C TYR A 160 5.64 1.94 -17.73
N VAL A 161 4.59 1.25 -18.20
CA VAL A 161 3.22 1.73 -18.10
C VAL A 161 2.77 1.81 -16.64
N THR A 162 2.97 0.74 -15.87
CA THR A 162 2.56 0.70 -14.45
C THR A 162 3.32 1.75 -13.65
N THR A 163 4.65 1.82 -13.81
CA THR A 163 5.49 2.81 -13.13
C THR A 163 5.10 4.23 -13.53
N GLY A 164 4.90 4.49 -14.82
CA GLY A 164 4.52 5.80 -15.34
C GLY A 164 3.20 6.27 -14.74
N VAL A 165 2.17 5.43 -14.73
CA VAL A 165 0.87 5.78 -14.14
C VAL A 165 1.00 6.07 -12.64
N VAL A 166 1.71 5.21 -11.89
CA VAL A 166 1.91 5.38 -10.44
C VAL A 166 2.67 6.67 -10.14
N VAL A 167 3.78 6.92 -10.83
CA VAL A 167 4.58 8.14 -10.67
C VAL A 167 3.75 9.38 -11.00
N LEU A 168 2.94 9.35 -12.07
CA LEU A 168 2.12 10.50 -12.45
C LEU A 168 1.10 10.86 -11.37
N TYR A 169 0.25 9.93 -10.93
CA TYR A 169 -0.78 10.29 -9.96
C TYR A 169 -0.19 10.62 -8.57
N THR A 170 0.94 10.02 -8.20
CA THR A 170 1.60 10.29 -6.91
C THR A 170 2.32 11.64 -6.88
N LEU A 171 3.11 11.96 -7.92
CA LEU A 171 3.86 13.21 -7.98
C LEU A 171 2.97 14.44 -8.05
N PHE A 172 1.89 14.39 -8.85
CA PHE A 172 1.01 15.54 -8.99
C PHE A 172 0.00 15.62 -7.86
N GLY A 173 -0.58 14.51 -7.43
CA GLY A 173 -1.68 14.53 -6.49
C GLY A 173 -1.29 14.51 -5.01
N GLY A 174 -0.03 14.21 -4.68
CA GLY A 174 0.47 14.15 -3.30
C GLY A 174 -0.23 13.10 -2.45
N PHE A 175 -0.20 13.28 -1.12
CA PHE A 175 -0.77 12.33 -0.15
C PHE A 175 -2.27 12.10 -0.35
N LEU A 176 -3.02 13.13 -0.75
CA LEU A 176 -4.46 13.00 -1.03
C LEU A 176 -4.73 12.04 -2.20
N ALA A 177 -3.96 12.13 -3.30
CA ALA A 177 -4.11 11.19 -4.40
C ALA A 177 -3.80 9.77 -3.96
N VAL A 178 -2.67 9.59 -3.27
CA VAL A 178 -2.25 8.28 -2.74
C VAL A 178 -3.37 7.68 -1.90
N SER A 179 -3.92 8.42 -0.93
CA SER A 179 -4.97 7.89 -0.06
C SER A 179 -6.26 7.55 -0.79
N LEU A 180 -6.66 8.34 -1.80
CA LEU A 180 -7.85 8.04 -2.58
C LEU A 180 -7.65 6.86 -3.53
N THR A 181 -6.49 6.75 -4.17
CA THR A 181 -6.16 5.59 -5.01
C THR A 181 -6.07 4.33 -4.16
N ASP A 182 -5.44 4.40 -2.99
CA ASP A 182 -5.35 3.27 -2.06
C ASP A 182 -6.73 2.85 -1.57
N PHE A 183 -7.64 3.79 -1.32
CA PHE A 183 -9.02 3.46 -0.93
C PHE A 183 -9.71 2.61 -2.01
N VAL A 184 -9.59 3.02 -3.29
CA VAL A 184 -10.17 2.27 -4.41
C VAL A 184 -9.49 0.92 -4.58
N GLN A 185 -8.15 0.88 -4.55
CA GLN A 185 -7.37 -0.35 -4.66
C GLN A 185 -7.68 -1.32 -3.51
N GLY A 186 -7.74 -0.82 -2.28
CA GLY A 186 -8.11 -1.59 -1.10
C GLY A 186 -9.51 -2.20 -1.21
N CYS A 187 -10.49 -1.45 -1.73
CA CYS A 187 -11.82 -1.98 -2.03
C CYS A 187 -11.76 -3.12 -3.07
N ILE A 188 -11.00 -2.94 -4.15
CA ILE A 188 -10.82 -3.97 -5.19
C ILE A 188 -10.16 -5.22 -4.60
N MET A 189 -9.13 -5.04 -3.77
CA MET A 189 -8.42 -6.14 -3.10
C MET A 189 -9.36 -6.89 -2.15
N PHE A 190 -10.15 -6.18 -1.36
CA PHE A 190 -11.11 -6.78 -0.44
C PHE A 190 -12.16 -7.62 -1.18
N ILE A 191 -12.75 -7.07 -2.26
CA ILE A 191 -13.70 -7.81 -3.10
C ILE A 191 -13.02 -9.04 -3.71
N SER A 192 -11.78 -8.90 -4.19
CA SER A 192 -11.02 -10.01 -4.79
C SER A 192 -10.74 -11.13 -3.78
N LEU A 193 -10.39 -10.78 -2.54
CA LEU A 193 -10.17 -11.75 -1.45
C LEU A 193 -11.41 -12.57 -1.12
N LEU A 194 -12.61 -12.02 -1.30
CA LEU A 194 -13.86 -12.74 -1.10
C LEU A 194 -14.28 -13.53 -2.34
N ALA A 195 -14.14 -12.93 -3.52
CA ALA A 195 -14.60 -13.51 -4.77
C ALA A 195 -13.76 -14.72 -5.22
N VAL A 196 -12.42 -14.65 -5.08
CA VAL A 196 -11.51 -15.70 -5.57
C VAL A 196 -11.76 -17.04 -4.87
N PRO A 197 -11.80 -17.15 -3.53
CA PRO A 197 -12.07 -18.43 -2.87
C PRO A 197 -13.44 -19.00 -3.23
N VAL A 198 -14.47 -18.16 -3.37
CA VAL A 198 -15.81 -18.59 -3.78
C VAL A 198 -15.80 -19.15 -5.20
N ALA A 199 -15.15 -18.46 -6.14
CA ALA A 199 -15.00 -18.93 -7.51
C ALA A 199 -14.20 -20.23 -7.58
N THR A 200 -13.11 -20.34 -6.83
CA THR A 200 -12.31 -21.58 -6.73
C THR A 200 -13.14 -22.72 -6.16
N TYR A 201 -13.94 -22.50 -5.11
CA TYR A 201 -14.83 -23.50 -4.54
C TYR A 201 -15.88 -24.00 -5.54
N MET A 202 -16.45 -23.11 -6.36
CA MET A 202 -17.42 -23.50 -7.40
C MET A 202 -16.78 -24.30 -8.55
N MET A 203 -15.48 -24.13 -8.77
CA MET A 203 -14.72 -24.82 -9.82
C MET A 203 -14.08 -26.13 -9.36
N LEU A 204 -14.16 -26.45 -8.07
CA LEU A 204 -13.63 -27.70 -7.51
C LEU A 204 -14.47 -28.89 -7.98
N GLU A 205 -13.84 -29.80 -8.72
CA GLU A 205 -14.47 -31.07 -9.15
C GLU A 205 -14.51 -32.11 -8.02
N GLN A 206 -13.66 -31.96 -7.00
CA GLN A 206 -13.55 -32.86 -5.84
C GLN A 206 -13.91 -32.13 -4.54
N PRO A 207 -14.35 -32.85 -3.49
CA PRO A 207 -14.63 -32.26 -2.19
C PRO A 207 -13.42 -31.54 -1.60
N VAL A 208 -13.63 -30.37 -1.00
CA VAL A 208 -12.55 -29.53 -0.44
C VAL A 208 -11.61 -30.31 0.48
N MET A 209 -12.13 -31.23 1.29
CA MET A 209 -11.36 -32.03 2.24
C MET A 209 -10.32 -32.94 1.58
N ASP A 210 -10.57 -33.37 0.34
CA ASP A 210 -9.66 -34.24 -0.41
C ASP A 210 -8.54 -33.43 -1.09
N THR A 211 -8.78 -32.13 -1.36
CA THR A 211 -7.77 -31.19 -1.88
C THR A 211 -6.89 -30.53 -0.81
N LEU A 212 -7.25 -30.62 0.46
CA LEU A 212 -6.50 -30.01 1.57
C LEU A 212 -5.54 -30.99 2.29
N ALA A 213 -5.56 -32.28 1.91
CA ALA A 213 -4.69 -33.34 2.41
C ALA A 213 -3.38 -33.41 1.61
#